data_AF-A0A966FFL1-F1
#
_entry.id   AF-A0A966FFL1-F1
#
_cell.length_a   1.000
_cell.length_b   1.000
_cell.length_c   1.000
_cell.angle_alpha   90.00
_cell.angle_beta   90.00
_cell.angle_gamma   90.00
#
_symmetry.space_group_name_H-M   'P 1'
#
loop_
_entity.id
_entity.type
_entity.pdbx_description
1 polymer ?
#
loop_
_entity_poly.entity_id
_entity_poly.type
_entity_poly.pdbx_seq_one_letter_code
_entity_poly.pdbx_strand_id
1 'polypeptide(L)'
;MTLHLTPFEGGSALSAFRVQQLLPALQAVHNKVNGIAARYVHLVASTGEPSAALKDQLAALLTYGDPYNGPKDGVLIVVTPRFGTVSPWASKASDIAHNCGLAVKRVERIVEYCLTLK
;
A
#
# COMPACT_ATOMS: atom_id res chain seq x y z
N MET A 1 12.73 13.42 18.10
CA MET A 1 12.45 11.97 18.11
C MET A 1 12.33 11.50 16.66
N THR A 2 13.20 10.59 16.23
CA THR A 2 13.12 9.98 14.89
C THR A 2 12.07 8.89 14.91
N LEU A 3 11.15 8.90 13.94
CA LEU A 3 10.16 7.83 13.79
C LEU A 3 10.79 6.65 13.04
N HIS A 4 10.45 5.43 13.46
CA HIS A 4 10.72 4.22 12.71
C HIS A 4 9.55 3.96 11.76
N LEU A 5 9.82 3.73 10.47
CA LEU A 5 8.81 3.40 9.47
C LEU A 5 8.94 1.92 9.08
N THR A 6 7.85 1.18 9.21
CA THR A 6 7.77 -0.24 8.82
C THR A 6 6.72 -0.40 7.72
N PRO A 7 7.09 -0.85 6.51
CA PRO A 7 6.15 -1.14 5.44
C PRO A 7 5.52 -2.52 5.62
N PHE A 8 4.24 -2.63 5.26
CA PHE A 8 3.49 -3.89 5.17
C PHE A 8 2.83 -3.97 3.80
N GLU A 9 3.10 -5.05 3.05
CA GLU A 9 2.45 -5.31 1.77
C GLU A 9 0.99 -5.71 2.00
N GLY A 10 0.07 -5.09 1.27
CA GLY A 10 -1.36 -5.36 1.37
C GLY A 10 -1.94 -6.06 0.14
N GLY A 11 -3.27 -6.13 0.10
CA GLY A 11 -4.02 -6.73 -1.00
C GLY A 11 -4.01 -5.93 -2.30
N SER A 12 -4.67 -6.48 -3.32
CA SER A 12 -4.84 -5.86 -4.64
C SER A 12 -5.56 -4.52 -4.53
N ALA A 13 -5.00 -3.50 -5.18
CA ALA A 13 -5.61 -2.17 -5.29
C ALA A 13 -6.41 -1.97 -6.58
N LEU A 14 -6.38 -2.95 -7.50
CA LEU A 14 -7.15 -2.92 -8.75
C LEU A 14 -7.94 -4.21 -8.94
N SER A 15 -9.21 -4.07 -9.35
CA SER A 15 -10.00 -5.18 -9.87
C SER A 15 -9.66 -5.45 -11.34
N ALA A 16 -9.98 -6.65 -11.82
CA ALA A 16 -9.81 -7.02 -13.23
C ALA A 16 -10.50 -6.02 -14.19
N PHE A 17 -11.70 -5.57 -13.82
CA PHE A 17 -12.45 -4.56 -14.59
C PHE A 17 -11.69 -3.22 -14.68
N ARG A 18 -11.08 -2.75 -13.58
CA ARG A 18 -10.27 -1.53 -13.60
C ARG A 18 -9.00 -1.68 -14.44
N VAL A 19 -8.35 -2.84 -14.39
CA VAL A 19 -7.20 -3.14 -15.27
C VAL A 19 -7.60 -3.06 -16.74
N GLN A 20 -8.73 -3.66 -17.12
CA GLN A 20 -9.27 -3.62 -18.49
C GLN A 20 -9.60 -2.21 -18.97
N GLN A 21 -9.98 -1.29 -18.07
CA GLN A 21 -10.19 0.12 -18.40
C GLN A 21 -8.89 0.92 -18.52
N LEU A 22 -7.93 0.69 -17.63
CA LEU A 22 -6.69 1.49 -17.55
C LEU A 22 -5.67 1.11 -18.61
N LEU A 23 -5.53 -0.18 -18.92
CA LEU A 23 -4.48 -0.65 -19.82
C LEU A 23 -4.58 -0.03 -21.23
N PRO A 24 -5.76 0.05 -21.89
CA PRO A 24 -5.87 0.73 -23.19
C PRO A 24 -5.51 2.21 -23.13
N ALA A 25 -5.88 2.91 -22.06
CA ALA A 25 -5.54 4.32 -21.88
C ALA A 25 -4.03 4.53 -21.71
N LEU A 26 -3.35 3.65 -20.97
CA LEU A 26 -1.89 3.68 -20.83
C LEU A 26 -1.18 3.36 -22.16
N GLN A 27 -1.71 2.39 -22.92
CA GLN A 27 -1.18 2.04 -24.24
C GLN A 27 -1.32 3.16 -25.27
N ALA A 28 -2.38 3.97 -25.17
CA ALA A 28 -2.56 5.17 -25.99
C ALA A 28 -1.49 6.24 -25.70
N VAL A 29 -0.97 6.29 -24.47
CA VAL A 29 0.16 7.18 -24.09
C VAL A 29 1.50 6.56 -24.49
N HIS A 30 1.71 5.27 -24.24
CA HIS A 30 2.94 4.57 -24.58
C HIS A 30 2.68 3.08 -24.92
N ASN A 31 2.84 2.73 -26.19
CA ASN A 31 2.46 1.42 -26.73
C ASN A 31 3.22 0.22 -26.16
N LYS A 32 4.37 0.42 -25.50
CA LYS A 32 5.11 -0.68 -24.85
C LYS A 32 4.52 -1.15 -23.53
N VAL A 33 3.57 -0.41 -22.93
CA VAL A 33 2.89 -0.87 -21.71
C VAL A 33 2.04 -2.09 -22.04
N ASN A 34 2.34 -3.23 -21.43
CA ASN A 34 1.64 -4.50 -21.68
C ASN A 34 0.87 -5.03 -20.46
N GLY A 35 1.07 -4.42 -19.30
CA GLY A 35 0.41 -4.82 -18.07
C GLY A 35 0.42 -3.70 -17.05
N ILE A 36 -0.61 -3.70 -16.21
CA ILE A 36 -0.70 -2.87 -15.00
C ILE A 36 -1.25 -3.75 -13.88
N ALA A 37 -0.54 -3.75 -12.76
CA ALA A 37 -1.01 -4.32 -11.51
C ALA A 37 -0.83 -3.27 -10.42
N ALA A 38 -1.58 -3.38 -9.33
CA ALA A 38 -1.36 -2.53 -8.19
C ALA A 38 -1.71 -3.23 -6.88
N ARG A 39 -0.96 -2.90 -5.83
CA ARG A 39 -1.21 -3.34 -4.47
C ARG A 39 -1.26 -2.14 -3.53
N TYR A 40 -1.98 -2.30 -2.44
CA TYR A 40 -1.79 -1.38 -1.32
C TYR A 40 -0.48 -1.72 -0.59
N VAL A 41 0.17 -0.71 -0.06
CA VAL A 41 1.24 -0.84 0.95
C VAL A 41 0.91 0.08 2.11
N HIS A 42 1.23 -0.35 3.31
CA HIS A 42 0.86 0.36 4.54
C HIS A 42 2.13 0.75 5.26
N LEU A 43 2.30 2.04 5.50
CA LEU A 43 3.45 2.60 6.21
C LEU A 43 3.06 2.85 7.66
N VAL A 44 3.60 2.04 8.57
CA VAL A 44 3.39 2.19 10.00
C VAL A 44 4.54 2.96 10.61
N ALA A 45 4.23 4.09 11.22
CA ALA A 45 5.17 4.88 12.01
C ALA A 45 5.09 4.49 13.49
N SER A 46 6.23 4.22 14.11
CA SER A 46 6.39 3.94 15.55
C SER A 46 7.54 4.74 16.14
N THR A 47 7.62 4.84 17.47
CA THR A 47 8.70 5.57 18.17
C THR A 47 10.03 4.82 18.19
N GLY A 48 10.03 3.55 17.83
CA GLY A 48 11.20 2.67 17.71
C GLY A 48 10.85 1.47 16.85
N GLU A 49 11.84 0.60 16.61
CA GLU A 49 11.61 -0.61 15.84
C GLU A 49 10.55 -1.50 16.52
N PRO A 50 9.50 -1.94 15.82
CA PRO A 50 8.49 -2.81 16.40
C PRO A 50 9.07 -4.22 16.66
N SER A 51 8.67 -4.83 17.78
CA SER A 51 9.01 -6.22 18.09
C SER A 51 8.42 -7.18 17.05
N ALA A 52 8.93 -8.42 16.99
CA ALA A 52 8.38 -9.45 16.10
C ALA A 52 6.88 -9.67 16.34
N ALA A 53 6.46 -9.78 17.61
CA ALA A 53 5.05 -9.94 17.96
C ALA A 53 4.18 -8.76 17.49
N LEU A 54 4.69 -7.52 17.61
CA LEU A 54 3.96 -6.34 17.11
C LEU A 54 3.91 -6.32 15.58
N LYS A 55 4.99 -6.73 14.89
CA LYS A 55 5.00 -6.89 13.42
C LYS A 55 3.93 -7.91 12.98
N ASP A 56 3.80 -9.03 13.67
CA ASP A 56 2.80 -10.06 13.35
C ASP A 56 1.36 -9.56 13.56
N GLN A 57 1.10 -8.86 14.66
CA GLN A 57 -0.20 -8.25 14.94
C GLN A 57 -0.56 -7.17 13.91
N LEU A 58 0.40 -6.33 13.51
CA LEU A 58 0.22 -5.34 12.46
C LEU A 58 -0.02 -6.00 11.11
N ALA A 59 0.72 -7.04 10.75
CA ALA A 59 0.51 -7.77 9.51
C ALA A 59 -0.91 -8.36 9.45
N ALA A 60 -1.39 -8.96 10.54
CA ALA A 60 -2.75 -9.47 10.63
C ALA A 60 -3.81 -8.36 10.48
N LEU A 61 -3.63 -7.21 11.16
CA LEU A 61 -4.55 -6.07 11.06
C LEU A 61 -4.61 -5.48 9.64
N LEU A 62 -3.48 -5.47 8.95
CA LEU A 62 -3.29 -4.82 7.65
C LEU A 62 -3.52 -5.78 6.47
N THR A 63 -3.88 -7.03 6.75
CA THR A 63 -4.30 -8.01 5.74
C THR A 63 -5.81 -7.95 5.54
N TYR A 64 -6.24 -7.25 4.48
CA TYR A 64 -7.65 -7.16 4.10
C TYR A 64 -7.82 -7.01 2.58
N GLY A 65 -9.03 -7.29 2.11
CA GLY A 65 -9.37 -7.25 0.68
C GLY A 65 -8.84 -8.46 -0.10
N ASP A 66 -8.88 -8.36 -1.42
CA ASP A 66 -8.44 -9.45 -2.29
C ASP A 66 -6.91 -9.58 -2.27
N PRO A 67 -6.35 -10.81 -2.26
CA PRO A 67 -4.91 -11.00 -2.27
C PRO A 67 -4.27 -10.46 -3.56
N TYR A 68 -3.10 -9.85 -3.44
CA TYR A 68 -2.32 -9.41 -4.59
C TYR A 68 -1.54 -10.58 -5.19
N ASN A 69 -1.88 -10.95 -6.43
CA ASN A 69 -1.20 -12.02 -7.19
C ASN A 69 -0.48 -11.48 -8.44
N GLY A 70 -0.25 -10.17 -8.50
CA GLY A 70 0.39 -9.52 -9.66
C GLY A 70 1.92 -9.64 -9.64
N PRO A 71 2.59 -9.20 -10.73
CA PRO A 71 4.05 -9.19 -10.81
C PRO A 71 4.66 -8.28 -9.76
N LYS A 72 5.84 -8.67 -9.25
CA LYS A 72 6.68 -7.82 -8.38
C LYS A 72 7.74 -7.03 -9.17
N ASP A 73 7.99 -7.46 -10.40
CA ASP A 73 9.00 -6.87 -11.28
C ASP A 73 8.34 -5.97 -12.33
N GLY A 74 8.98 -4.83 -12.62
CA GLY A 74 8.49 -3.85 -13.57
C GLY A 74 8.85 -2.43 -13.16
N VAL A 75 8.26 -1.45 -13.85
CA VAL A 75 8.39 -0.03 -13.47
C VAL A 75 7.43 0.23 -12.32
N LEU A 76 7.99 0.51 -11.14
CA LEU A 76 7.25 0.84 -9.93
C LEU A 76 6.89 2.33 -9.90
N ILE A 77 5.61 2.63 -9.72
CA ILE A 77 5.09 3.96 -9.47
C ILE A 77 4.35 3.95 -8.14
N VAL A 78 4.82 4.76 -7.20
CA VAL A 78 4.22 4.87 -5.86
C VAL A 78 3.34 6.09 -5.78
N VAL A 79 2.06 5.89 -5.45
CA VAL A 79 1.07 6.95 -5.25
C VAL A 79 0.75 7.05 -3.77
N THR A 80 0.95 8.24 -3.21
CA THR A 80 0.75 8.53 -1.78
C THR A 80 -0.11 9.78 -1.59
N PRO A 81 -0.71 9.98 -0.41
CA PRO A 81 -1.20 11.30 -0.02
C PRO A 81 -0.06 12.32 -0.07
N ARG A 82 -0.37 13.56 -0.46
CA ARG A 82 0.61 14.65 -0.55
C ARG A 82 1.35 14.80 0.78
N PHE A 83 2.66 15.01 0.73
CA PHE A 83 3.42 15.32 1.94
C PHE A 83 2.84 16.52 2.69
N GLY A 84 2.81 16.41 4.01
CA GLY A 84 2.14 17.38 4.88
C GLY A 84 0.63 17.18 5.03
N THR A 85 0.05 16.13 4.44
CA THR A 85 -1.36 15.75 4.66
C THR A 85 -1.46 14.42 5.40
N VAL A 86 -2.64 14.18 5.98
CA VAL A 86 -3.02 12.91 6.60
C VAL A 86 -4.31 12.46 5.94
N SER A 87 -4.35 11.24 5.40
CA SER A 87 -5.56 10.75 4.77
C SER A 87 -6.65 10.44 5.81
N PRO A 88 -7.95 10.57 5.48
CA PRO A 88 -9.02 10.11 6.37
C PRO A 88 -8.94 8.62 6.69
N TRP A 89 -8.35 7.83 5.78
CA TRP A 89 -8.06 6.42 6.01
C TRP A 89 -7.03 6.24 7.13
N ALA A 90 -5.97 7.05 7.14
CA ALA A 90 -4.91 6.99 8.14
C ALA A 90 -5.41 7.27 9.55
N SER A 91 -6.33 8.24 9.71
CA SER A 91 -6.96 8.50 11.00
C SER A 91 -7.68 7.26 11.53
N LYS A 92 -8.58 6.66 10.74
CA LYS A 92 -9.32 5.46 11.15
C LYS A 92 -8.42 4.25 11.38
N ALA A 93 -7.44 4.02 10.51
CA ALA A 93 -6.52 2.90 10.65
C ALA A 93 -5.66 3.02 11.91
N SER A 94 -5.24 4.24 12.25
CA SER A 94 -4.50 4.51 13.49
C SER A 94 -5.40 4.27 14.72
N ASP A 95 -6.64 4.78 14.70
CA ASP A 95 -7.61 4.57 15.80
C ASP A 95 -7.89 3.07 16.03
N ILE A 96 -8.07 2.29 14.96
CA ILE A 96 -8.25 0.84 15.05
C ILE A 96 -7.01 0.18 15.69
N ALA A 97 -5.80 0.54 15.23
CA ALA A 97 -4.57 0.00 15.80
C ALA A 97 -4.45 0.31 17.30
N HIS A 98 -4.80 1.54 17.73
CA HIS A 98 -4.81 1.92 19.14
C HIS A 98 -5.85 1.13 19.94
N ASN A 99 -7.05 0.92 19.40
CA ASN A 99 -8.09 0.11 20.05
C ASN A 99 -7.72 -1.37 20.17
N CYS A 100 -6.86 -1.87 19.28
CA CYS A 100 -6.24 -3.19 19.38
C CYS A 100 -5.03 -3.24 20.35
N GLY A 101 -4.70 -2.12 21.02
CA GLY A 101 -3.57 -2.03 21.94
C GLY A 101 -2.20 -1.93 21.26
N LEU A 102 -2.15 -1.64 19.94
CA LEU A 102 -0.90 -1.59 19.19
C LEU A 102 -0.22 -0.23 19.33
N ALA A 103 1.04 -0.24 19.75
CA ALA A 103 1.84 0.96 20.01
C ALA A 103 2.37 1.61 18.72
N VAL A 104 1.48 2.21 17.93
CA VAL A 104 1.81 2.95 16.70
C VAL A 104 1.57 4.45 16.84
N LYS A 105 2.28 5.26 16.07
CA LYS A 105 2.04 6.71 15.94
C LYS A 105 1.07 7.02 14.82
N ARG A 106 1.20 6.33 13.69
CA ARG A 106 0.33 6.51 12.52
C ARG A 106 0.41 5.31 11.60
N VAL A 107 -0.70 4.96 10.97
CA VAL A 107 -0.77 4.03 9.84
C VAL A 107 -1.23 4.82 8.63
N GLU A 108 -0.47 4.81 7.54
CA GLU A 108 -0.86 5.45 6.27
C GLU A 108 -0.89 4.41 5.14
N ARG A 109 -1.79 4.58 4.18
CA ARG A 109 -1.92 3.69 3.02
C ARG A 109 -1.45 4.38 1.75
N ILE A 110 -0.63 3.67 1.00
CA ILE A 110 -0.15 4.05 -0.32
C ILE A 110 -0.55 2.98 -1.34
N VAL A 111 -0.45 3.32 -2.62
CA VAL A 111 -0.66 2.36 -3.72
C VAL A 111 0.62 2.25 -4.51
N GLU A 112 1.11 1.02 -4.66
CA GLU A 112 2.19 0.68 -5.56
C GLU A 112 1.59 0.17 -6.86
N TYR A 113 1.77 0.91 -7.94
CA TYR A 113 1.45 0.49 -9.30
C TYR A 113 2.71 -0.11 -9.94
N CYS A 114 2.57 -1.31 -10.49
CA CYS A 114 3.61 -1.97 -11.27
C CYS A 114 3.19 -2.00 -12.73
N LEU A 115 3.98 -1.34 -13.59
CA LEU A 115 3.81 -1.38 -15.04
C LEU A 115 4.79 -2.38 -15.65
N THR A 116 4.27 -3.28 -16.46
CA THR A 116 5.09 -4.21 -17.26
C THR A 116 5.24 -3.64 -18.68
N LEU A 117 6.46 -3.71 -19.21
CA LEU A 117 6.82 -3.21 -20.53
C LEU A 117 7.24 -4.36 -21.45
N LYS A 118 7.02 -4.23 -22.76
CA LYS A 118 7.60 -5.09 -23.80
C LYS A 118 8.96 -4.59 -24.25
#